data_AF-A0A920J464-F1
#
_entry.id   AF-A0A920J464-F1
#
_cell.length_a   1.000
_cell.length_b   1.000
_cell.length_c   1.000
_cell.angle_alpha   90.00
_cell.angle_beta   90.00
_cell.angle_gamma   90.00
#
_symmetry.space_group_name_H-M   'P 1'
#
loop_
_entity.id
_entity.type
_entity.pdbx_description
1 polymer ?
#
loop_
_entity_poly.entity_id
_entity_poly.type
_entity_poly.pdbx_seq_one_letter_code
_entity_poly.pdbx_strand_id
1 'polypeptide(L)'
;MLFSFYIRSSFVIPIGGADMPVVIALLNSFSGLAACAAGFVILNNVLIVSGALVGASGLILTNIMCKAMNRSLANVLFSGFGAVSDVSSSKSEDQGEVKPINIQDAFLILEAASSVLIVPGYGMAVAQAQHSVRELGELLEKNGTEVQYAIHPVAGRMPGHMNVLLAEANVSYDVLVEPEDVNPTMENSRCLYGDWSQ
;
A
#
# COMPACT_ATOMS: atom_id res chain seq x y z
N MET A 1 -8.72 -21.97 -24.51
CA MET A 1 -9.28 -20.70 -23.98
C MET A 1 -10.15 -20.93 -22.74
N LEU A 2 -11.21 -21.75 -22.79
CA LEU A 2 -12.03 -22.09 -21.61
C LEU A 2 -11.25 -22.70 -20.44
N PHE A 3 -10.33 -23.64 -20.71
CA PHE A 3 -9.50 -24.27 -19.68
C PHE A 3 -8.58 -23.25 -18.97
N SER A 4 -8.01 -22.30 -19.71
CA SER A 4 -7.18 -21.23 -19.15
C SER A 4 -8.00 -20.25 -18.31
N PHE A 5 -9.25 -19.95 -18.71
CA PHE A 5 -10.16 -19.13 -17.92
C PHE A 5 -10.55 -19.82 -16.60
N TYR A 6 -10.83 -21.13 -16.65
CA TYR A 6 -11.14 -21.92 -15.47
C TYR A 6 -9.96 -22.00 -14.48
N ILE A 7 -8.74 -22.20 -14.99
CA ILE A 7 -7.52 -22.17 -14.18
C ILE A 7 -7.31 -20.79 -13.56
N ARG A 8 -7.48 -19.70 -14.33
CA ARG A 8 -7.36 -18.33 -13.81
C ARG A 8 -8.35 -18.07 -12.66
N SER A 9 -9.62 -18.43 -12.86
CA SER A 9 -10.66 -18.27 -11.83
C SER A 9 -10.30 -19.05 -10.56
N SER A 10 -9.94 -20.33 -10.71
CA SER A 10 -9.56 -21.19 -9.59
C SER A 10 -8.30 -20.72 -8.86
N PHE A 11 -7.40 -20.01 -9.55
CA PHE A 11 -6.18 -19.45 -8.99
C PHE A 11 -6.43 -18.17 -8.17
N VAL A 12 -7.40 -17.32 -8.56
CA VAL A 12 -7.66 -16.03 -7.91
C VAL A 12 -8.64 -16.14 -6.74
N ILE A 13 -9.65 -17.02 -6.82
CA ILE A 13 -10.67 -17.21 -5.78
C ILE A 13 -10.12 -17.45 -4.36
N PRO A 14 -9.09 -18.30 -4.14
CA PRO A 14 -8.62 -18.59 -2.79
C PRO A 14 -7.79 -17.47 -2.18
N ILE A 15 -7.47 -16.40 -2.91
CA ILE A 15 -6.55 -15.37 -2.43
C ILE A 15 -7.32 -14.33 -1.61
N GLY A 16 -6.82 -14.04 -0.40
CA GLY A 16 -7.43 -13.09 0.52
C GLY A 16 -7.48 -11.66 -0.03
N GLY A 17 -8.50 -10.90 0.38
CA GLY A 17 -8.74 -9.52 -0.08
C GLY A 17 -7.60 -8.53 0.22
N ALA A 18 -6.81 -8.82 1.26
CA ALA A 18 -5.63 -8.04 1.63
C ALA A 18 -4.45 -8.23 0.66
N ASP A 19 -4.30 -9.43 0.08
CA ASP A 19 -3.18 -9.78 -0.80
C ASP A 19 -3.50 -9.58 -2.30
N MET A 20 -4.75 -9.21 -2.62
CA MET A 20 -5.22 -8.88 -3.98
C MET A 20 -4.29 -7.97 -4.80
N PRO A 21 -3.70 -6.90 -4.24
CA PRO A 21 -2.83 -6.01 -5.03
C PRO A 21 -1.60 -6.71 -5.61
N VAL A 22 -1.04 -7.69 -4.89
CA VAL A 22 0.11 -8.49 -5.33
C VAL A 22 -0.29 -9.39 -6.51
N VAL A 23 -1.48 -9.98 -6.46
CA VAL A 23 -2.03 -10.82 -7.54
C VAL A 23 -2.25 -10.01 -8.81
N ILE A 24 -2.74 -8.78 -8.69
CA ILE A 24 -2.95 -7.88 -9.83
C ILE A 24 -1.61 -7.60 -10.53
N ALA A 25 -0.56 -7.26 -9.76
CA ALA A 25 0.78 -7.02 -10.31
C ALA A 25 1.35 -8.27 -11.02
N LEU A 26 1.15 -9.45 -10.43
CA LEU A 26 1.61 -10.73 -11.01
C LEU A 26 0.86 -11.09 -12.30
N LEU A 27 -0.46 -10.91 -12.33
CA LEU A 27 -1.27 -11.12 -13.54
C LEU A 27 -0.92 -10.13 -14.66
N ASN A 28 -0.55 -8.89 -14.30
CA ASN A 28 -0.03 -7.92 -15.25
C ASN A 28 1.30 -8.40 -15.87
N SER A 29 2.22 -8.93 -15.05
CA SER A 29 3.45 -9.54 -15.54
C SER A 29 3.19 -10.71 -16.50
N PHE A 30 2.26 -11.60 -16.16
CA PHE A 30 1.92 -12.74 -17.03
C PHE A 30 1.29 -12.32 -18.35
N SER A 31 0.57 -11.20 -18.37
CA SER A 31 0.04 -10.61 -19.61
C SER A 31 1.18 -10.13 -20.51
N GLY A 32 2.22 -9.51 -19.94
CA GLY A 32 3.43 -9.12 -20.67
C GLY A 32 4.22 -10.30 -21.23
N LEU A 33 4.43 -11.34 -20.42
CA LEU A 33 5.11 -12.57 -20.88
C LEU A 33 4.32 -13.29 -21.97
N ALA A 34 2.99 -13.34 -21.87
CA ALA A 34 2.13 -13.90 -22.91
C ALA A 34 2.20 -13.09 -24.22
N ALA A 35 2.25 -11.75 -24.13
CA ALA A 35 2.47 -10.90 -25.29
C ALA A 35 3.85 -11.14 -25.92
N CYS A 36 4.91 -11.27 -25.12
CA CYS A 36 6.24 -11.60 -25.62
C CYS A 36 6.25 -12.95 -26.37
N ALA A 37 5.61 -13.99 -25.80
CA ALA A 37 5.47 -15.30 -26.44
C ALA A 37 4.68 -15.23 -27.76
N ALA A 38 3.58 -14.46 -27.79
CA ALA A 38 2.84 -14.22 -29.03
C ALA A 38 3.72 -13.49 -30.07
N GLY A 39 4.53 -12.52 -29.62
CA GLY A 39 5.50 -11.79 -30.43
C GLY A 39 6.52 -12.70 -31.12
N PHE A 40 7.01 -13.73 -30.44
CA PHE A 40 7.88 -14.74 -31.03
C PHE A 40 7.17 -15.57 -32.12
N VAL A 41 5.88 -15.89 -31.93
CA VAL A 41 5.09 -16.66 -32.91
C VAL A 41 4.88 -15.88 -34.20
N ILE A 42 4.64 -14.57 -34.10
CA ILE A 42 4.42 -13.70 -35.27
C ILE A 42 5.71 -13.00 -35.76
N LEU A 43 6.87 -13.32 -35.18
CA LEU A 43 8.18 -12.71 -35.47
C LEU A 43 8.17 -11.17 -35.41
N ASN A 44 7.42 -10.60 -34.46
CA ASN A 44 7.31 -9.16 -34.29
C ASN A 44 8.18 -8.67 -33.12
N ASN A 45 9.29 -8.02 -33.47
CA ASN A 45 10.26 -7.48 -32.51
C ASN A 45 9.64 -6.45 -31.54
N VAL A 46 8.67 -5.64 -31.98
CA VAL A 46 8.02 -4.64 -31.12
C VAL A 46 7.21 -5.34 -30.03
N LEU A 47 6.49 -6.41 -30.37
CA LEU A 47 5.69 -7.17 -29.42
C LEU A 47 6.56 -7.96 -28.42
N ILE A 48 7.68 -8.50 -28.89
CA ILE A 48 8.68 -9.18 -28.05
C ILE A 48 9.26 -8.19 -27.02
N VAL A 49 9.75 -7.04 -27.48
CA VAL A 49 10.39 -6.05 -26.61
C VAL A 49 9.40 -5.43 -25.63
N SER A 50 8.22 -5.01 -26.09
CA SER A 50 7.19 -4.43 -25.22
C SER A 50 6.63 -5.44 -24.22
N GLY A 51 6.39 -6.69 -24.64
CA GLY A 51 5.94 -7.76 -23.76
C GLY A 51 6.98 -8.11 -22.68
N ALA A 52 8.25 -8.23 -23.07
CA ALA A 52 9.35 -8.50 -22.14
C ALA A 52 9.52 -7.37 -21.11
N LEU A 53 9.40 -6.10 -21.53
CA LEU A 53 9.48 -4.94 -20.65
C LEU A 53 8.34 -4.91 -19.63
N VAL A 54 7.09 -5.12 -20.08
CA VAL A 54 5.92 -5.17 -19.19
C VAL A 54 6.03 -6.36 -18.23
N GLY A 55 6.45 -7.53 -18.72
CA GLY A 55 6.67 -8.71 -17.89
C GLY A 55 7.72 -8.49 -16.80
N ALA A 56 8.91 -7.99 -17.17
CA ALA A 56 9.98 -7.73 -16.23
C ALA A 56 9.58 -6.68 -15.16
N SER A 57 8.96 -5.58 -15.59
CA SER A 57 8.47 -4.54 -14.68
C SER A 57 7.43 -5.07 -13.69
N GLY A 58 6.51 -5.92 -14.16
CA GLY A 58 5.50 -6.55 -13.30
C GLY A 58 6.12 -7.45 -12.24
N LEU A 59 7.08 -8.32 -12.60
CA LEU A 59 7.78 -9.18 -11.63
C LEU A 59 8.56 -8.38 -10.58
N ILE A 60 9.24 -7.31 -11.00
CA ILE A 60 9.98 -6.44 -10.07
C ILE A 60 9.02 -5.80 -9.08
N LEU A 61 7.91 -5.24 -9.58
CA LEU A 61 6.89 -4.63 -8.72
C LEU A 61 6.29 -5.65 -7.73
N THR A 62 5.93 -6.85 -8.21
CA THR A 62 5.45 -7.93 -7.34
C THR A 62 6.46 -8.27 -6.23
N ASN A 63 7.76 -8.30 -6.54
CA ASN A 63 8.80 -8.59 -5.55
C ASN A 63 8.91 -7.48 -4.49
N ILE A 64 8.87 -6.21 -4.91
CA ILE A 64 8.88 -5.06 -3.99
C ILE A 64 7.66 -5.10 -3.07
N MET A 65 6.47 -5.40 -3.60
CA MET A 65 5.25 -5.53 -2.79
C MET A 65 5.34 -6.67 -1.78
N CYS A 66 5.81 -7.85 -2.20
CA CYS A 66 6.01 -9.00 -1.31
C CYS A 66 6.98 -8.67 -0.16
N LYS A 67 8.11 -8.01 -0.48
CA LYS A 67 9.08 -7.56 0.52
C LYS A 67 8.47 -6.54 1.49
N ALA A 68 7.74 -5.56 0.98
CA ALA A 68 7.09 -4.54 1.79
C ALA A 68 5.98 -5.10 2.70
N MET A 69 5.36 -6.22 2.33
CA MET A 69 4.41 -6.97 3.16
C MET A 69 5.07 -7.99 4.08
N ASN A 70 6.40 -8.13 4.04
CA ASN A 70 7.16 -9.18 4.71
C ASN A 70 6.58 -10.60 4.49
N ARG A 71 6.04 -10.85 3.30
CA ARG A 71 5.42 -12.13 2.89
C ARG A 71 6.03 -12.61 1.59
N SER A 72 6.38 -13.90 1.52
CA SER A 72 6.89 -14.49 0.29
C SER A 72 5.78 -14.60 -0.77
N LEU A 73 6.16 -14.56 -2.05
CA LEU A 73 5.21 -14.76 -3.15
C LEU A 73 4.50 -16.12 -3.05
N ALA A 74 5.19 -17.16 -2.58
CA ALA A 74 4.59 -18.47 -2.34
C ALA A 74 3.51 -18.38 -1.25
N ASN A 75 3.78 -17.67 -0.14
CA ASN A 75 2.78 -17.50 0.92
C ASN A 75 1.56 -16.74 0.43
N VAL A 76 1.72 -15.72 -0.43
CA VAL A 76 0.60 -14.98 -1.02
C VAL A 76 -0.23 -15.85 -1.97
N LEU A 77 0.43 -16.60 -2.86
CA LEU A 77 -0.25 -17.45 -3.84
C LEU A 77 -0.93 -18.68 -3.23
N PHE A 78 -0.39 -19.20 -2.13
CA PHE A 78 -0.92 -20.37 -1.42
C PHE A 78 -1.62 -20.01 -0.10
N SER A 79 -1.82 -18.72 0.21
CA SER A 79 -2.46 -18.27 1.45
C SER A 79 -3.84 -18.87 1.67
N GLY A 80 -4.57 -19.18 0.59
CA GLY A 80 -5.88 -19.84 0.65
C GLY A 80 -5.86 -21.37 0.60
N PHE A 81 -4.73 -21.98 0.22
CA PHE A 81 -4.54 -23.44 0.22
C PHE A 81 -3.92 -23.96 1.52
N GLY A 82 -3.42 -23.05 2.36
CA GLY A 82 -2.67 -23.32 3.58
C GLY A 82 -3.39 -22.99 4.89
N ALA A 83 -4.73 -22.90 4.91
CA ALA A 83 -5.49 -22.94 6.17
C ALA A 83 -5.50 -24.36 6.81
N VAL A 84 -4.43 -25.14 6.63
CA VAL A 84 -4.13 -26.29 7.48
C VAL A 84 -3.42 -25.72 8.69
N SER A 85 -4.22 -25.27 9.64
CA SER A 85 -3.93 -25.11 11.08
C SER A 85 -2.47 -25.29 11.46
N ASP A 86 -1.65 -24.25 11.29
CA ASP A 86 -0.40 -24.18 12.07
C ASP A 86 -0.77 -23.64 13.45
N VAL A 87 -1.11 -24.59 14.32
CA VAL A 87 -1.38 -24.41 15.74
C VAL A 87 -0.04 -24.11 16.43
N SER A 88 0.54 -22.93 16.27
CA SER A 88 1.67 -22.50 17.13
C SER A 88 2.17 -21.04 16.99
N SER A 89 1.37 -20.07 16.54
CA SER A 89 1.66 -18.67 16.91
C SER A 89 0.78 -18.32 18.09
N SER A 90 1.35 -18.41 19.29
CA SER A 90 0.82 -17.72 20.46
C SER A 90 0.45 -16.30 20.03
N LYS A 91 -0.85 -16.03 19.90
CA LYS A 91 -1.35 -14.65 19.88
C LYS A 91 -0.82 -14.06 21.16
N SER A 92 0.22 -13.25 21.07
CA SER A 92 0.51 -12.26 22.09
C SER A 92 -0.82 -11.55 22.29
N GLU A 93 -1.44 -11.74 23.46
CA GLU A 93 -2.59 -10.95 23.88
C GLU A 93 -2.29 -9.49 23.56
N ASP A 94 -3.26 -8.77 22.99
CA ASP A 94 -3.12 -7.34 22.72
C ASP A 94 -2.73 -6.64 24.03
N GLN A 95 -1.44 -6.37 24.21
CA GLN A 95 -0.88 -5.71 25.40
C GLN A 95 -0.99 -4.19 25.24
N GLY A 96 -2.22 -3.70 25.09
CA GLY A 96 -2.49 -2.27 25.00
C GLY A 96 -3.92 -1.94 25.41
N GLU A 97 -4.08 -1.19 26.49
CA GLU A 97 -5.35 -0.55 26.80
C GLU A 97 -5.56 0.61 25.81
N VAL A 98 -6.59 0.51 24.96
CA VAL A 98 -6.94 1.59 24.02
C VAL A 98 -7.35 2.81 24.85
N LYS A 99 -6.62 3.91 24.70
CA LYS A 99 -6.96 5.19 25.34
C LYS A 99 -7.80 6.03 24.38
N PRO A 100 -9.14 6.05 24.51
CA PRO A 100 -9.95 6.93 23.70
C PRO A 100 -9.61 8.38 24.04
N ILE A 101 -9.48 9.20 22.99
CA ILE A 101 -9.26 10.64 23.11
C ILE A 101 -10.45 11.36 22.49
N ASN A 102 -10.88 12.46 23.12
CA ASN A 102 -11.93 13.30 22.57
C ASN A 102 -11.35 14.32 21.59
N ILE A 103 -12.19 14.84 20.69
CA ILE A 103 -11.79 15.78 19.64
C ILE A 103 -11.16 17.05 20.22
N GLN A 104 -11.69 17.53 21.35
CA GLN A 104 -11.19 18.73 22.04
C GLN A 104 -9.77 18.53 22.58
N ASP A 105 -9.49 17.35 23.14
CA ASP A 105 -8.17 17.02 23.67
C ASP A 105 -7.16 16.82 22.53
N ALA A 106 -7.61 16.22 21.41
CA ALA A 106 -6.80 16.07 20.21
C ALA A 106 -6.42 17.42 19.59
N PHE A 107 -7.33 18.39 19.61
CA PHE A 107 -7.05 19.76 19.15
C PHE A 107 -5.92 20.41 19.97
N LEU A 108 -6.02 20.40 21.31
CA LEU A 108 -5.00 20.97 22.19
C LEU A 108 -3.62 20.34 21.98
N ILE A 109 -3.64 19.03 21.74
CA ILE A 109 -2.47 18.23 21.45
C ILE A 109 -1.79 18.63 20.14
N LEU A 110 -2.59 18.92 19.10
CA LEU A 110 -2.09 19.31 17.79
C LEU A 110 -1.66 20.77 17.75
N GLU A 111 -2.36 21.65 18.47
CA GLU A 111 -2.00 23.05 18.62
C GLU A 111 -0.66 23.23 19.34
N ALA A 112 -0.37 22.39 20.34
CA ALA A 112 0.90 22.43 21.06
C ALA A 112 2.06 21.71 20.32
N ALA A 113 1.81 21.04 19.20
CA ALA A 113 2.81 20.27 18.48
C ALA A 113 3.67 21.15 17.57
N SER A 114 5.00 21.02 17.68
CA SER A 114 5.95 21.70 16.80
C SER A 114 6.17 20.97 15.46
N SER A 115 5.97 19.65 15.44
CA SER A 115 6.07 18.80 14.26
C SER A 115 4.99 17.72 14.29
N VAL A 116 4.27 17.57 13.18
CA VAL A 116 3.18 16.60 13.02
C VAL A 116 3.46 15.73 11.79
N LEU A 117 3.43 14.43 12.01
CA LEU A 117 3.59 13.44 10.96
C LEU A 117 2.24 12.78 10.66
N ILE A 118 1.73 12.96 9.45
CA ILE A 118 0.48 12.35 9.01
C ILE A 118 0.80 11.06 8.26
N VAL A 119 0.27 9.94 8.75
CA VAL A 119 0.50 8.61 8.16
C VAL A 119 -0.84 8.13 7.54
N PRO A 120 -1.10 8.41 6.25
CA PRO A 120 -2.36 8.08 5.60
C PRO A 120 -2.55 6.57 5.41
N GLY A 121 -3.73 6.07 5.77
CA GLY A 121 -4.11 4.67 5.63
C GLY A 121 -5.28 4.44 4.65
N TYR A 122 -5.66 3.18 4.44
CA TYR A 122 -6.79 2.83 3.57
C TYR A 122 -8.12 3.44 4.06
N GLY A 123 -8.29 3.61 5.38
CA GLY A 123 -9.48 4.26 5.95
C GLY A 123 -9.70 5.69 5.42
N MET A 124 -8.64 6.44 5.16
CA MET A 124 -8.73 7.79 4.56
C MET A 124 -9.34 7.73 3.15
N ALA A 125 -8.93 6.74 2.34
CA ALA A 125 -9.44 6.56 0.98
C ALA A 125 -10.92 6.14 0.97
N VAL A 126 -11.33 5.27 1.89
CA VAL A 126 -12.75 4.86 2.00
C VAL A 126 -13.63 6.02 2.43
N ALA A 127 -13.15 6.83 3.38
CA ALA A 127 -13.87 8.00 3.88
C ALA A 127 -13.82 9.21 2.93
N GLN A 128 -13.04 9.14 1.85
CA GLN A 128 -12.79 10.27 0.93
C GLN A 128 -12.28 11.53 1.66
N ALA A 129 -11.43 11.32 2.67
CA ALA A 129 -10.98 12.36 3.59
C ALA A 129 -9.71 13.10 3.11
N GLN A 130 -9.20 12.82 1.91
CA GLN A 130 -7.94 13.38 1.40
C GLN A 130 -7.92 14.93 1.40
N HIS A 131 -9.03 15.57 1.04
CA HIS A 131 -9.15 17.03 1.06
C HIS A 131 -9.19 17.59 2.49
N SER A 132 -9.89 16.91 3.40
CA SER A 132 -9.97 17.32 4.82
C SER A 132 -8.61 17.19 5.52
N VAL A 133 -7.84 16.14 5.20
CA VAL A 133 -6.49 15.94 5.73
C VAL A 133 -5.53 17.00 5.18
N ARG A 134 -5.69 17.41 3.92
CA ARG A 134 -4.93 18.53 3.34
C ARG A 134 -5.26 19.84 4.05
N GLU A 135 -6.54 20.14 4.24
CA GLU A 135 -6.99 21.36 4.92
C GLU A 135 -6.47 21.42 6.37
N LEU A 136 -6.48 20.29 7.08
CA LEU A 136 -5.88 20.17 8.41
C LEU A 136 -4.37 20.47 8.39
N GLY A 137 -3.65 19.93 7.40
CA GLY A 137 -2.23 20.21 7.20
C GLY A 137 -1.95 21.70 6.98
N GLU A 138 -2.73 22.36 6.12
CA GLU A 138 -2.59 23.80 5.86
C GLU A 138 -2.87 24.66 7.10
N LEU A 139 -3.83 24.27 7.94
CA LEU A 139 -4.11 24.96 9.20
C LEU A 139 -2.97 24.83 10.20
N LEU A 140 -2.34 23.65 10.26
CA LEU A 140 -1.18 23.41 11.12
C LEU A 140 0.06 24.16 10.62
N GLU A 141 0.30 24.16 9.30
CA GLU A 141 1.39 24.93 8.68
C GLU A 141 1.24 26.45 8.96
N LYS A 142 0.01 26.99 8.92
CA LYS A 142 -0.27 28.40 9.27
C LYS A 142 0.05 28.74 10.72
N ASN A 143 -0.05 27.76 11.62
CA ASN A 143 0.32 27.91 13.03
C ASN A 143 1.84 27.77 13.27
N GLY A 144 2.64 27.53 12.22
CA GLY A 144 4.09 27.38 12.30
C GLY A 144 4.55 25.97 12.67
N THR A 145 3.64 24.99 12.64
CA THR A 145 3.97 23.57 12.85
C THR A 145 4.49 22.96 11.55
N GLU A 146 5.53 22.14 11.65
CA GLU A 146 6.06 21.39 10.51
C GLU A 146 5.16 20.16 10.23
N VAL A 147 4.60 20.06 9.03
CA VAL A 147 3.72 18.95 8.62
C VAL A 147 4.40 18.11 7.56
N GLN A 148 4.51 16.80 7.82
CA GLN A 148 5.08 15.84 6.87
C GLN A 148 4.11 14.66 6.66
N TYR A 149 4.14 14.06 5.47
CA TYR A 149 3.30 12.92 5.11
C TYR A 149 4.15 11.68 4.89
N ALA A 150 3.99 10.67 5.75
CA ALA A 150 4.72 9.41 5.65
C ALA A 150 3.90 8.36 4.91
N ILE A 151 4.31 7.98 3.70
CA ILE A 151 3.57 6.98 2.90
C ILE A 151 4.24 5.62 3.03
N HIS A 152 3.54 4.64 3.61
CA HIS A 152 4.00 3.26 3.53
C HIS A 152 3.80 2.71 2.10
N PRO A 153 4.74 1.93 1.54
CA PRO A 153 4.67 1.42 0.16
C PRO A 153 3.45 0.53 -0.12
N VAL A 154 2.86 -0.07 0.91
CA VAL A 154 1.66 -0.92 0.82
C VAL A 154 0.41 -0.22 1.37
N ALA A 155 0.45 1.10 1.56
CA ALA A 155 -0.72 1.86 2.00
C ALA A 155 -1.85 1.79 0.94
N GLY A 156 -2.99 1.22 1.32
CA GLY A 156 -4.18 1.13 0.48
C GLY A 156 -4.35 -0.20 -0.26
N ARG A 157 -4.98 -0.13 -1.44
CA ARG A 157 -5.32 -1.31 -2.29
C ARG A 157 -4.58 -1.39 -3.62
N MET A 158 -3.63 -0.49 -3.87
CA MET A 158 -2.82 -0.50 -5.09
C MET A 158 -1.44 0.10 -4.76
N PRO A 159 -0.35 -0.33 -5.42
CA PRO A 159 0.93 0.36 -5.33
C PRO A 159 0.77 1.85 -5.63
N GLY A 160 1.27 2.72 -4.75
CA GLY A 160 1.19 4.16 -4.92
C GLY A 160 -0.23 4.75 -4.80
N HIS A 161 -1.20 4.00 -4.27
CA HIS A 161 -2.58 4.48 -4.12
C HIS A 161 -2.63 5.79 -3.32
N MET A 162 -1.93 5.87 -2.18
CA MET A 162 -1.91 7.09 -1.38
C MET A 162 -1.23 8.27 -2.09
N ASN A 163 -0.17 8.03 -2.87
CA ASN A 163 0.49 9.07 -3.65
C ASN A 163 -0.48 9.71 -4.65
N VAL A 164 -1.33 8.91 -5.30
CA VAL A 164 -2.33 9.41 -6.25
C VAL A 164 -3.41 10.22 -5.53
N LEU A 165 -3.92 9.75 -4.40
CA LEU A 165 -4.97 10.48 -3.65
C LEU A 165 -4.48 11.79 -3.04
N LEU A 166 -3.23 11.83 -2.57
CA LEU A 166 -2.63 13.06 -2.06
C LEU A 166 -2.31 14.04 -3.19
N ALA A 167 -1.90 13.53 -4.35
CA ALA A 167 -1.74 14.35 -5.55
C ALA A 167 -3.08 14.93 -6.03
N GLU A 168 -4.17 14.14 -5.99
CA GLU A 168 -5.54 14.62 -6.27
C GLU A 168 -5.96 15.73 -5.29
N ALA A 169 -5.57 15.63 -4.02
CA ALA A 169 -5.77 16.66 -3.02
C ALA A 169 -4.80 17.85 -3.13
N ASN A 170 -3.92 17.90 -4.15
CA ASN A 170 -2.89 18.92 -4.36
C ASN A 170 -1.91 19.09 -3.19
N VAL A 171 -1.57 18.00 -2.51
CA VAL A 171 -0.46 17.98 -1.52
C VAL A 171 0.87 18.06 -2.29
N SER A 172 1.79 18.93 -1.86
CA SER A 172 3.11 19.04 -2.50
C SER A 172 3.89 17.74 -2.33
N TYR A 173 4.64 17.33 -3.35
CA TYR A 173 5.52 16.18 -3.27
C TYR A 173 6.70 16.39 -2.30
N ASP A 174 7.05 17.65 -2.01
CA ASP A 174 8.18 17.99 -1.13
C ASP A 174 7.92 17.64 0.34
N VAL A 175 6.65 17.54 0.73
CA VAL A 175 6.23 17.14 2.09
C VAL A 175 5.94 15.64 2.19
N LEU A 176 6.04 14.91 1.08
CA LEU A 176 5.90 13.46 1.05
C LEU A 176 7.25 12.82 1.36
N VAL A 177 7.30 12.04 2.42
CA VAL A 177 8.53 11.42 2.89
C VAL A 177 8.37 9.91 2.87
N GLU A 178 9.40 9.22 2.37
CA GLU A 178 9.46 7.77 2.34
C GLU A 178 9.78 7.21 3.74
N PRO A 179 9.33 5.99 4.05
CA PRO A 179 9.43 5.45 5.41
C PRO A 179 10.87 5.32 5.92
N GLU A 180 11.86 5.17 5.03
CA GLU A 180 13.27 5.05 5.42
C GLU A 180 13.83 6.38 5.97
N ASP A 181 13.35 7.51 5.44
CA ASP A 181 13.77 8.85 5.86
C ASP A 181 12.97 9.36 7.08
N VAL A 182 11.75 8.83 7.29
CA VAL A 182 10.85 9.22 8.39
C VAL A 182 11.20 8.53 9.71
N ASN A 183 11.66 7.27 9.69
CA ASN A 183 11.95 6.50 10.90
C ASN A 183 12.80 7.22 11.96
N PRO A 184 13.89 7.96 11.62
CA PRO A 184 14.65 8.72 12.62
C PRO A 184 13.92 9.97 13.16
N THR A 185 12.96 10.52 12.41
CA THR A 185 12.22 11.74 12.78
C THR A 185 10.98 11.42 13.62
N MET A 186 10.45 10.19 13.55
CA MET A 186 9.26 9.75 14.27
C MET A 186 9.34 9.91 15.79
N GLU A 187 10.52 9.81 16.40
CA GLU A 187 10.68 9.97 17.86
C GLU A 187 10.39 11.40 18.34
N ASN A 188 10.58 12.40 17.47
CA ASN A 188 10.44 13.81 17.81
C ASN A 188 9.14 14.43 17.29
N SER A 189 8.46 13.77 16.34
CA SER A 189 7.21 14.25 15.75
C SER A 189 5.99 13.61 16.40
N ARG A 190 4.89 14.36 16.53
CA ARG A 190 3.62 13.76 16.97
C ARG A 190 2.93 13.08 15.78
N CYS A 191 2.84 11.76 15.81
CA CYS A 191 2.28 10.97 14.72
C CYS A 191 0.75 10.89 14.78
N LEU A 192 0.10 11.21 13.66
CA LEU A 192 -1.32 10.94 13.40
C LEU A 192 -1.43 9.71 12.51
N TYR A 193 -1.87 8.60 13.12
CA TYR A 193 -2.08 7.34 12.42
C TYR A 193 -3.49 7.26 11.85
N GLY A 194 -3.59 7.09 10.54
CA GLY A 194 -4.76 6.48 9.91
C GLY A 194 -4.71 4.97 10.10
N ASP A 195 -5.87 4.35 10.33
CA ASP A 195 -5.94 2.90 10.52
C ASP A 195 -5.34 2.16 9.31
N TRP A 196 -4.34 1.31 9.57
CA TRP A 196 -3.62 0.49 8.57
C TRP A 196 -4.34 -0.83 8.30
N SER A 197 -5.25 -1.23 9.19
CA SER A 197 -5.95 -2.51 9.12
C SER A 197 -7.05 -2.48 8.04
N GLN A 198 -7.08 -3.53 7.22
CA GLN A 198 -8.33 -3.98 6.60
C GLN A 198 -9.18 -4.71 7.64
#